data_AF-A0A7W6MIS5-F1
#
_entry.id   AF-A0A7W6MIS5-F1
#
_cell.length_a   1.000
_cell.length_b   1.000
_cell.length_c   1.000
_cell.angle_alpha   90.00
_cell.angle_beta   90.00
_cell.angle_gamma   90.00
#
_symmetry.space_group_name_H-M   'P 1'
#
loop_
_entity.id
_entity.type
_entity.pdbx_description
1 polymer ?
#
loop_
_entity_poly.entity_id
_entity_poly.type
_entity_poly.pdbx_seq_one_letter_code
_entity_poly.pdbx_strand_id
1 'polypeptide(L)' 'MNPAVLTAAHRSLAFGTKVKVTNRNNGRTVVVRINDRGPFIRGRVLDLSRAAAQNIGMVSSGTAKVCYQVIS' A
#
# COMPACT_ATOMS: atom_id res chain seq x y z
N MET A 1 -12.35 1.28 0.77
CA MET A 1 -11.49 0.81 -0.35
C MET A 1 -12.12 -0.36 -1.14
N ASN A 2 -11.99 -0.40 -2.48
CA ASN A 2 -12.35 -1.59 -3.29
C ASN A 2 -11.14 -2.57 -3.36
N PRO A 3 -11.29 -3.87 -3.04
CA PRO A 3 -10.18 -4.82 -2.96
C PRO A 3 -9.54 -5.18 -4.32
N ALA A 4 -10.26 -4.99 -5.45
CA ALA A 4 -9.81 -5.39 -6.78
C ALA A 4 -8.99 -4.33 -7.52
N VAL A 5 -8.95 -3.10 -7.02
CA VAL A 5 -8.22 -1.96 -7.65
C VAL A 5 -6.91 -1.67 -6.93
N LEU A 6 -5.95 -1.05 -7.62
CA LEU A 6 -4.62 -0.71 -7.05
C LEU A 6 -4.69 0.57 -6.21
N THR A 7 -5.09 0.42 -4.95
CA THR A 7 -5.27 1.55 -4.03
C THR A 7 -4.71 1.25 -2.64
N ALA A 8 -4.46 2.31 -1.86
CA ALA A 8 -4.01 2.21 -0.49
C ALA A 8 -4.69 3.23 0.44
N ALA A 9 -4.73 2.91 1.73
CA ALA A 9 -5.08 3.84 2.80
C ALA A 9 -3.82 4.47 3.38
N HIS A 10 -3.82 5.78 3.59
CA HIS A 10 -2.73 6.50 4.26
C HIS A 10 -3.30 7.55 5.23
N ARG A 11 -2.58 7.80 6.35
CA ARG A 11 -3.05 8.67 7.43
C ARG A 11 -3.23 10.11 6.97
N SER A 12 -2.28 10.61 6.19
CA SER A 12 -2.16 12.06 5.89
C SER A 12 -1.91 12.40 4.43
N LEU A 13 -1.68 11.43 3.55
CA LEU A 13 -1.43 11.74 2.14
C LEU A 13 -2.75 12.18 1.51
N ALA A 14 -2.69 13.17 0.62
CA ALA A 14 -3.87 13.64 -0.09
C ALA A 14 -4.54 12.47 -0.84
N PHE A 15 -5.86 12.50 -0.92
CA PHE A 15 -6.54 11.56 -1.81
C PHE A 15 -6.14 11.85 -3.25
N GLY A 16 -5.90 10.80 -4.03
CA GLY A 16 -5.39 10.91 -5.39
C GLY A 16 -3.88 10.79 -5.50
N THR A 17 -3.10 11.02 -4.43
CA THR A 17 -1.64 10.84 -4.43
C THR A 17 -1.29 9.44 -4.93
N LYS A 18 -0.33 9.35 -5.86
CA LYS A 18 0.21 8.07 -6.32
C LYS A 18 1.49 7.74 -5.56
N VAL A 19 1.58 6.49 -5.14
CA VAL A 19 2.69 6.01 -4.33
C VAL A 19 3.22 4.72 -4.93
N LYS A 20 4.54 4.66 -5.17
CA LYS A 20 5.23 3.41 -5.47
C LYS A 20 5.55 2.72 -4.15
N VAL A 21 5.09 1.48 -3.99
CA VAL A 21 5.30 0.65 -2.80
C VAL A 21 6.21 -0.50 -3.17
N THR A 22 7.25 -0.75 -2.37
CA THR A 22 8.22 -1.83 -2.54
C THR A 22 8.17 -2.75 -1.34
N ASN A 23 7.92 -4.04 -1.54
CA ASN A 23 8.06 -5.04 -0.48
C ASN A 23 9.55 -5.38 -0.29
N ARG A 24 10.08 -5.11 0.90
CA ARG A 24 11.50 -5.33 1.22
C ARG A 24 11.89 -6.80 1.28
N ASN A 25 10.93 -7.71 1.45
CA ASN A 25 11.22 -9.14 1.58
C ASN A 25 11.52 -9.80 0.23
N ASN A 26 11.01 -9.25 -0.88
CA ASN A 26 11.12 -9.87 -2.22
C ASN A 26 11.44 -8.89 -3.36
N GLY A 27 11.58 -7.58 -3.07
CA GLY A 27 11.90 -6.55 -4.06
C GLY A 27 10.76 -6.18 -5.01
N ARG A 28 9.57 -6.82 -4.92
CA ARG A 28 8.44 -6.53 -5.80
C ARG A 28 7.84 -5.17 -5.51
N THR A 29 7.33 -4.52 -6.55
CA THR A 29 6.78 -3.16 -6.45
C THR A 29 5.40 -3.04 -7.09
N VAL A 30 4.61 -2.07 -6.61
CA VAL A 30 3.31 -1.71 -7.18
C VAL A 30 3.09 -0.21 -7.03
N VAL A 31 2.44 0.42 -8.00
CA VAL A 31 1.95 1.80 -7.86
C VAL A 31 0.48 1.76 -7.45
N VAL A 32 0.15 2.50 -6.40
CA VAL A 32 -1.22 2.59 -5.85
C VAL A 32 -1.65 4.05 -5.74
N ARG A 33 -2.96 4.28 -5.81
CA ARG A 33 -3.58 5.57 -5.52
C ARG A 33 -4.12 5.60 -4.09
N ILE A 34 -3.85 6.68 -3.35
CA ILE A 34 -4.46 6.88 -2.03
C ILE A 34 -5.94 7.24 -2.21
N ASN A 35 -6.82 6.46 -1.59
CA ASN A 35 -8.29 6.68 -1.66
C ASN A 35 -9.00 6.45 -0.33
N ASP A 36 -8.26 6.22 0.74
CA ASP A 36 -8.83 5.87 2.04
C ASP A 36 -7.92 6.35 3.19
N ARG A 37 -8.45 6.37 4.42
CA ARG A 37 -7.73 6.78 5.64
C ARG A 37 -7.42 5.59 6.53
N GLY A 38 -6.28 5.70 7.21
CA GLY A 38 -5.68 4.62 7.99
C GLY A 38 -4.21 4.44 7.59
N PRO A 39 -3.49 3.45 8.15
CA PRO A 39 -3.92 2.55 9.21
C PRO A 39 -3.99 3.29 10.56
N PHE A 40 -4.97 3.01 11.42
CA PHE A 40 -5.04 3.62 12.77
C PHE A 40 -4.29 2.81 13.84
N ILE A 41 -3.54 1.79 13.42
CA ILE A 41 -2.74 0.93 14.29
C ILE A 41 -1.27 1.38 14.25
N ARG A 42 -0.66 1.54 15.43
CA ARG A 42 0.77 1.89 15.56
C ARG A 42 1.66 0.89 14.83
N GLY A 43 2.74 1.38 14.22
CA GLY A 43 3.70 0.56 13.48
C GLY A 43 3.31 0.23 12.03
N ARG A 44 2.10 0.55 11.56
CA ARG A 44 1.72 0.44 10.14
C ARG A 44 1.69 1.79 9.44
N VAL A 45 2.09 1.80 8.18
CA VAL A 45 2.26 3.03 7.38
C VAL A 45 1.24 3.13 6.24
N LEU A 46 0.85 2.00 5.65
CA LEU A 46 -0.08 1.87 4.53
C LEU A 46 -0.89 0.58 4.72
N ASP A 47 -2.18 0.62 4.39
CA ASP A 47 -2.97 -0.59 4.15
C ASP A 47 -3.24 -0.69 2.65
N LEU A 48 -2.84 -1.81 2.04
CA LEU A 48 -3.00 -2.05 0.61
C LEU A 48 -4.31 -2.78 0.32
N SER A 49 -4.91 -2.51 -0.84
CA SER A 49 -5.96 -3.38 -1.36
C SER A 49 -5.44 -4.80 -1.58
N ARG A 50 -6.36 -5.78 -1.65
CA ARG A 50 -5.98 -7.18 -1.92
C ARG A 50 -5.21 -7.30 -3.25
N ALA A 51 -5.64 -6.62 -4.30
CA ALA A 51 -4.96 -6.61 -5.59
C ALA A 51 -3.52 -6.05 -5.50
N ALA A 52 -3.31 -4.97 -4.75
CA ALA A 52 -1.97 -4.40 -4.54
C ALA A 52 -1.09 -5.32 -3.69
N ALA A 53 -1.64 -5.93 -2.64
CA ALA A 53 -0.94 -6.90 -1.81
C ALA A 53 -0.53 -8.17 -2.59
N GLN A 54 -1.35 -8.62 -3.55
CA GLN A 54 -1.02 -9.72 -4.47
C GLN A 54 0.17 -9.36 -5.36
N ASN A 55 0.19 -8.16 -5.95
CA ASN A 55 1.26 -7.69 -6.82
C ASN A 55 2.63 -7.72 -6.13
N ILE A 56 2.69 -7.28 -4.85
CA ILE A 56 3.94 -7.32 -4.08
C ILE A 56 4.14 -8.61 -3.27
N GLY A 57 3.30 -9.62 -3.49
CA GLY A 57 3.46 -10.96 -2.95
C GLY A 57 3.42 -11.04 -1.42
N MET A 58 2.49 -10.32 -0.77
CA MET A 58 2.40 -10.28 0.70
C MET A 58 1.09 -10.85 1.28
N VAL A 59 0.20 -11.40 0.45
CA VAL A 59 -1.13 -11.85 0.91
C VAL A 59 -1.03 -12.94 1.98
N SER A 60 -0.20 -13.95 1.77
CA SER A 60 -0.03 -15.06 2.73
C SER A 60 0.60 -14.60 4.04
N SER A 61 1.52 -13.64 4.00
CA SER A 61 2.17 -13.08 5.19
C SER A 61 1.24 -12.14 5.99
N GLY A 62 0.18 -11.62 5.38
CA GLY A 62 -0.74 -10.63 5.96
C GLY A 62 -0.14 -9.24 6.11
N THR A 63 1.12 -9.12 6.52
CA THR A 63 1.89 -7.87 6.63
C THR A 63 3.28 -8.02 6.02
N ALA A 64 3.89 -6.89 5.62
CA ALA A 64 5.24 -6.86 5.08
C ALA A 64 5.95 -5.56 5.45
N LYS A 65 7.28 -5.61 5.57
CA LYS A 65 8.11 -4.40 5.63
C LYS A 65 8.13 -3.77 4.24
N VAL A 66 7.70 -2.52 4.13
CA VAL A 66 7.64 -1.81 2.85
C VAL A 66 8.43 -0.51 2.91
N CYS A 67 8.98 -0.11 1.77
CA CYS A 67 9.34 1.28 1.51
C CYS A 67 8.30 1.87 0.55
N TYR A 68 8.03 3.17 0.65
CA TYR A 68 7.17 3.84 -0.31
C TYR A 68 7.70 5.21 -0.70
N GLN A 69 7.36 5.65 -1.91
CA GLN A 69 7.72 6.95 -2.46
C GLN A 69 6.51 7.58 -3.15
N VAL A 70 6.23 8.84 -2.83
CA VAL A 70 5.25 9.66 -3.58
C VAL A 70 5.84 9.97 -4.96
N ILE A 71 5.06 9.73 -6.02
CA ILE A 71 5.50 9.93 -7.40
C ILE A 71 4.67 10.96 -8.18
N SER A 72 3.50 11.34 -7.65
CA SER A 72 2.66 12.45 -8.12
C SER A 72 1.59 12.80 -7.09
#